data_AF-A0A645CGR6-F1
#
_entry.id   AF-A0A645CGR6-F1
#
_cell.length_a   1.000
_cell.length_b   1.000
_cell.length_c   1.000
_cell.angle_alpha   90.00
_cell.angle_beta   90.00
_cell.angle_gamma   90.00
#
_symmetry.space_group_name_H-M   'P 1'
#
loop_
_entity.id
_entity.type
_entity.pdbx_description
1 polymer ?
#
loop_
_entity_poly.entity_id
_entity_poly.type
_entity_poly.pdbx_seq_one_letter_code
_entity_poly.pdbx_strand_id
1 'polypeptide(L)'
;MGSPNFGAAKEFQLFCGFLLFSVAVLKYSLNLDGLLKMLYVKPLNFNEKIKYQSKYIKKTITKITMMKYLFFTFFCFSICFSQSPRRVMKKIRANPIIFIDSINVEPAEMQKFDPNIISLVTVFKSKEAVELYGEDGKDGVIFIETKPFSKNRYQNYFKTKSPAYKKIIEEELNAENVQYFLNGKILTENYDGDLASITDKTFKKIQIINSQELENKYKITGKTYGILITSDVPENLYKGKEKFK
;
A
#
# COMPACT_ATOMS: atom_id res chain seq x y z
N MET A 1 26.41 7.66 -17.00
CA MET A 1 27.20 6.99 -15.94
C MET A 1 26.31 6.81 -14.74
N GLY A 2 25.89 5.57 -14.46
CA GLY A 2 24.99 5.25 -13.34
C GLY A 2 25.75 5.29 -12.02
N SER A 3 25.24 6.07 -11.06
CA SER A 3 25.74 6.08 -9.69
C SER A 3 25.46 4.71 -9.04
N PRO A 4 26.42 4.14 -8.30
CA PRO A 4 26.26 2.84 -7.69
C PRO A 4 25.19 2.90 -6.57
N ASN A 5 24.38 1.84 -6.52
CA ASN A 5 23.24 1.68 -5.64
C ASN A 5 23.73 1.46 -4.19
N PHE A 6 24.01 2.54 -3.46
CA PHE A 6 24.55 2.56 -2.09
C PHE A 6 23.62 1.97 -1.01
N GLY A 7 22.38 1.58 -1.36
CA GLY A 7 21.41 1.01 -0.43
C GLY A 7 21.72 -0.43 -0.02
N ALA A 8 22.09 -1.29 -0.97
CA ALA A 8 22.32 -2.71 -0.71
C ALA A 8 23.53 -2.95 0.21
N ALA A 9 24.57 -2.12 0.10
CA ALA A 9 25.76 -2.21 0.95
C ALA A 9 25.48 -1.82 2.42
N LYS A 10 24.60 -0.83 2.65
CA LYS A 10 24.21 -0.42 4.01
C LYS A 10 23.31 -1.46 4.70
N GLU A 11 22.40 -2.07 3.96
CA GLU A 11 21.53 -3.14 4.49
C GLU A 11 22.34 -4.41 4.84
N PHE A 12 23.33 -4.75 4.02
CA PHE A 12 24.22 -5.89 4.30
C PHE A 12 25.12 -5.66 5.53
N GLN A 13 25.65 -4.45 5.71
CA GLN A 13 26.42 -4.09 6.91
C GLN A 13 25.57 -4.13 8.19
N LEU A 14 24.32 -3.68 8.14
CA LEU A 14 23.40 -3.74 9.28
C LEU A 14 23.09 -5.20 9.66
N PHE A 15 22.87 -6.06 8.66
CA PHE A 15 22.58 -7.48 8.87
C PHE A 15 23.76 -8.24 9.49
N CYS A 16 24.98 -8.01 8.99
CA CYS A 16 26.19 -8.60 9.56
C CYS A 16 26.46 -8.12 11.00
N GLY A 17 26.24 -6.82 11.29
CA GLY A 17 26.37 -6.27 12.63
C GLY A 17 25.37 -6.88 13.62
N PHE A 18 24.13 -7.10 13.19
CA PHE A 18 23.10 -7.72 14.00
C PHE A 18 23.40 -9.21 14.30
N LEU A 19 23.92 -9.94 13.31
CA LEU A 19 24.29 -11.35 13.48
C LEU A 19 25.41 -11.48 14.54
N LEU A 20 26.47 -10.66 14.44
CA LEU A 20 27.58 -10.64 15.39
C LEU A 20 27.14 -10.25 16.81
N PHE A 21 26.24 -9.25 16.93
CA PHE A 21 25.68 -8.86 18.22
C PHE A 21 24.85 -9.99 18.86
N SER A 22 24.04 -10.70 18.07
CA SER A 22 23.22 -11.81 18.58
C SER A 22 24.06 -12.97 19.11
N VAL A 23 25.15 -13.33 18.42
CA VAL A 23 26.08 -14.39 18.83
C VAL A 23 26.82 -13.99 20.11
N ALA A 24 27.24 -12.73 20.23
CA ALA A 24 27.88 -12.21 21.44
C ALA A 24 26.94 -12.24 22.66
N VAL A 25 25.67 -11.85 22.49
CA VAL A 25 24.64 -11.89 23.55
C VAL A 25 24.34 -13.33 23.98
N LEU A 26 24.27 -14.28 23.04
CA LEU A 26 24.11 -15.71 23.35
C LEU A 26 25.28 -16.26 24.17
N LYS A 27 26.51 -15.89 23.80
CA LYS A 27 27.73 -16.32 24.52
C LYS A 27 27.81 -15.73 25.93
N TYR A 28 27.45 -14.46 26.10
CA TYR A 28 27.41 -13.79 27.40
C TYR A 28 26.27 -14.30 28.30
N SER A 29 25.12 -14.63 27.71
CA SER A 29 23.93 -15.04 28.47
C SER A 29 24.05 -16.45 29.07
N LEU A 30 24.84 -17.34 28.43
CA LEU A 30 24.99 -18.73 28.86
C LEU A 30 26.00 -18.96 30.00
N ASN A 31 26.83 -17.96 30.36
CA ASN A 31 27.77 -17.92 31.50
C ASN A 31 28.12 -19.32 32.09
N LEU A 32 28.79 -20.14 31.28
CA LEU A 32 29.19 -21.51 31.62
C LEU A 32 30.17 -21.55 32.81
N ASP A 33 30.85 -20.44 33.08
CA ASP A 33 31.89 -20.33 34.10
C ASP A 33 31.34 -20.57 35.51
N GLY A 34 30.08 -20.20 35.78
CA GLY A 34 29.43 -20.46 37.07
C GLY A 34 29.13 -21.95 37.32
N LEU A 35 28.93 -22.73 36.26
CA LEU A 35 28.61 -24.16 36.33
C LEU A 35 29.89 -24.99 36.55
N LEU A 36 31.01 -24.57 35.93
CA LEU A 36 32.33 -25.15 36.14
C LEU A 36 32.88 -24.90 37.55
N LYS A 37 32.70 -23.69 38.08
CA LYS A 37 33.22 -23.29 39.41
C LYS A 37 32.56 -24.00 40.59
N MET A 38 31.42 -24.67 40.40
CA MET A 38 30.72 -25.41 41.46
C MET A 38 30.95 -26.92 41.45
N LEU A 39 31.34 -27.51 40.32
CA LEU A 39 31.72 -28.93 40.27
C LEU A 39 32.95 -29.23 41.14
N TYR A 40 33.74 -28.19 41.48
CA TYR A 40 35.02 -28.34 42.18
C TYR A 40 35.05 -27.90 43.65
N VAL A 41 34.00 -27.29 44.23
CA VAL A 41 34.17 -26.52 45.49
C VAL A 41 33.38 -27.02 46.71
N LYS A 42 32.38 -27.92 46.62
CA LYS A 42 31.69 -28.47 47.82
C LYS A 42 31.12 -29.89 47.63
N PRO A 43 31.30 -30.84 48.57
CA PRO A 43 30.69 -32.16 48.49
C PRO A 43 29.19 -32.08 48.87
N LEU A 44 28.33 -31.83 47.88
CA LEU A 44 26.87 -31.92 48.02
C LEU A 44 26.41 -33.37 47.94
N ASN A 45 25.38 -33.75 48.73
CA ASN A 45 24.75 -35.07 48.64
C ASN A 45 23.96 -35.21 47.31
N PHE A 46 23.65 -36.45 46.91
CA PHE A 46 23.05 -36.74 45.61
C PHE A 46 21.68 -36.04 45.39
N ASN A 47 20.83 -36.00 46.41
CA ASN A 47 19.50 -35.39 46.32
C ASN A 47 19.56 -33.85 46.23
N GLU A 48 20.50 -33.23 46.93
CA GLU A 48 20.76 -31.78 46.83
C GLU A 48 21.34 -31.41 45.46
N LYS A 49 22.24 -32.25 44.91
CA LYS A 49 22.74 -32.09 43.53
C LYS A 49 21.59 -32.11 42.53
N ILE A 50 20.66 -33.06 42.62
CA ILE A 50 19.50 -33.14 41.71
C ILE A 50 18.59 -31.91 41.84
N LYS A 51 18.25 -31.51 43.08
CA LYS A 51 17.40 -30.33 43.33
C LYS A 51 18.04 -29.05 42.79
N TYR A 52 19.36 -28.94 42.93
CA TYR A 52 20.12 -27.80 42.44
C TYR A 52 20.22 -27.77 40.91
N GLN A 53 20.52 -28.92 40.29
CA GLN A 53 20.52 -29.09 38.83
C GLN A 53 19.15 -28.73 38.24
N SER A 54 18.06 -29.22 38.84
CA SER A 54 16.69 -28.87 38.42
C SER A 54 16.41 -27.36 38.53
N LYS A 55 16.85 -26.71 39.62
CA LYS A 55 16.70 -25.26 39.82
C LYS A 55 17.50 -24.45 38.79
N TYR A 56 18.72 -24.88 38.47
CA TYR A 56 19.56 -24.23 37.48
C TYR A 56 19.00 -24.39 36.07
N ILE A 57 18.57 -25.59 35.70
CA ILE A 57 17.93 -25.86 34.41
C ILE A 57 16.67 -25.00 34.25
N LYS A 58 15.80 -24.93 35.26
CA LYS A 58 14.62 -24.05 35.24
C LYS A 58 14.99 -22.58 35.03
N LYS A 59 15.99 -22.07 35.76
CA LYS A 59 16.46 -20.68 35.64
C LYS A 59 17.03 -20.40 34.24
N THR A 60 17.77 -21.33 33.66
CA THR A 60 18.32 -21.22 32.30
C THR A 60 17.21 -21.23 31.25
N ILE A 61 16.21 -22.12 31.38
CA ILE A 61 15.05 -22.17 30.47
C ILE A 61 14.27 -20.85 30.52
N THR A 62 13.97 -20.32 31.71
CA THR A 62 13.27 -19.03 31.84
C THR A 62 14.04 -17.89 31.17
N LYS A 63 15.37 -17.87 31.30
CA LYS A 63 16.23 -16.86 30.67
C LYS A 63 16.24 -16.97 29.14
N ILE A 64 16.28 -18.19 28.60
CA ILE A 64 16.17 -18.44 27.15
C ILE A 64 14.80 -18.00 26.64
N THR A 65 13.72 -18.33 27.36
CA THR A 65 12.35 -17.93 27.01
C THR A 65 12.21 -16.41 26.99
N MET A 66 12.73 -15.69 27.98
CA MET A 66 12.73 -14.22 28.01
C MET A 66 13.56 -13.62 26.85
N MET A 67 14.70 -14.22 26.52
CA MET A 67 15.56 -13.77 25.41
C MET A 67 14.90 -14.00 24.05
N LYS A 68 14.10 -15.06 23.89
CA LYS A 68 13.30 -15.32 22.69
C LYS A 68 12.25 -14.23 22.46
N TYR A 69 11.55 -13.78 23.51
CA TYR A 69 10.59 -12.69 23.40
C TYR A 69 11.26 -11.37 23.03
N LEU A 70 12.45 -11.07 23.57
CA LEU A 70 13.22 -9.87 23.23
C LEU A 70 13.67 -9.86 21.76
N PHE A 71 14.04 -11.03 21.22
CA PHE A 71 14.44 -11.13 19.81
C PHE A 71 13.24 -10.98 18.87
N PHE A 72 12.08 -11.54 19.25
CA PHE A 72 10.84 -11.42 18.49
C PHE A 72 10.34 -9.97 18.42
N THR A 73 10.42 -9.21 19.51
CA THR A 73 10.01 -7.80 19.52
C THR A 73 10.93 -6.91 18.66
N PHE A 74 12.23 -7.20 18.62
CA PHE A 74 13.19 -6.46 17.79
C PHE A 74 12.98 -6.70 16.28
N PHE A 75 12.61 -7.93 15.91
CA PHE A 75 12.28 -8.28 14.53
C PHE A 75 11.02 -7.54 14.04
N CYS A 76 9.98 -7.42 14.88
CA CYS A 76 8.77 -6.66 14.54
C CYS A 76 9.05 -5.16 14.35
N PHE A 77 9.93 -4.55 15.16
CA PHE A 77 10.28 -3.13 15.02
C PHE A 77 11.02 -2.81 13.71
N SER A 78 11.79 -3.77 13.18
CA SER A 78 12.59 -3.59 11.97
C SER A 78 11.73 -3.52 10.70
N ILE A 79 10.60 -4.22 10.67
CA ILE A 79 9.69 -4.24 9.52
C ILE A 79 8.97 -2.89 9.36
N CYS A 80 8.71 -2.17 10.45
CA CYS A 80 8.06 -0.85 10.41
C CYS A 80 8.90 0.23 9.71
N PHE A 81 10.24 0.14 9.70
CA PHE A 81 11.11 1.14 9.05
C PHE A 81 11.45 0.81 7.60
N SER A 82 11.14 -0.40 7.12
CA SER A 82 11.47 -0.81 5.73
C SER A 82 10.47 -0.31 4.70
N GLN A 83 9.30 0.20 5.10
CA GLN A 83 8.32 0.77 4.17
C GLN A 83 8.60 2.27 3.95
N SER A 84 9.69 2.59 3.26
CA SER A 84 9.77 3.90 2.60
C SER A 84 8.94 3.80 1.32
N PRO A 85 7.84 4.55 1.15
CA PRO A 85 7.10 4.54 -0.11
C PRO A 85 8.05 4.96 -1.23
N ARG A 86 8.16 4.15 -2.30
CA ARG A 86 8.93 4.51 -3.51
C ARG A 86 8.34 5.80 -4.07
N ARG A 87 8.99 6.93 -3.81
CA ARG A 87 8.52 8.26 -4.17
C ARG A 87 8.46 8.40 -5.69
N VAL A 88 7.25 8.44 -6.24
CA VAL A 88 6.97 8.89 -7.63
C VAL A 88 7.41 10.36 -7.83
N MET A 89 7.66 11.10 -6.74
CA MET A 89 8.01 12.52 -6.67
C MET A 89 9.45 12.90 -7.07
N LYS A 90 10.30 11.99 -7.58
CA LYS A 90 11.74 12.28 -7.82
C LYS A 90 12.03 13.35 -8.91
N LYS A 91 11.02 13.98 -9.52
CA LYS A 91 11.19 14.95 -10.62
C LYS A 91 10.35 16.24 -10.49
N ILE A 92 9.74 16.50 -9.33
CA ILE A 92 9.01 17.74 -9.05
C ILE A 92 9.98 18.67 -8.29
N ARG A 93 10.02 19.97 -8.62
CA ARG A 93 10.88 20.95 -7.93
C ARG A 93 10.19 21.42 -6.65
N ALA A 94 10.79 22.37 -5.93
CA ALA A 94 10.44 22.67 -4.54
C ALA A 94 8.97 23.05 -4.32
N ASN A 95 8.36 23.81 -5.24
CA ASN A 95 7.01 24.38 -5.04
C ASN A 95 6.09 24.12 -6.25
N PRO A 96 5.53 22.90 -6.41
CA PRO A 96 4.54 22.65 -7.44
C PRO A 96 3.21 23.35 -7.15
N ILE A 97 2.45 23.67 -8.20
CA ILE A 97 1.05 24.08 -8.08
C ILE A 97 0.21 22.82 -7.81
N ILE A 98 -0.69 22.88 -6.82
CA ILE A 98 -1.50 21.74 -6.39
C ILE A 98 -2.97 22.07 -6.53
N PHE A 99 -3.71 21.20 -7.20
CA PHE A 99 -5.15 21.25 -7.31
C PHE A 99 -5.76 20.04 -6.61
N ILE A 100 -6.73 20.25 -5.72
CA ILE A 100 -7.59 19.20 -5.15
C ILE A 100 -9.00 19.44 -5.66
N ASP A 101 -9.59 18.46 -6.34
CA ASP A 101 -10.94 18.55 -6.91
C ASP A 101 -11.16 19.81 -7.76
N SER A 102 -10.12 20.19 -8.52
CA SER A 102 -10.04 21.39 -9.37
C SER A 102 -9.88 22.73 -8.64
N ILE A 103 -9.68 22.73 -7.32
CA ILE A 103 -9.43 23.93 -6.51
C ILE A 103 -7.93 24.05 -6.23
N ASN A 104 -7.34 25.22 -6.47
CA ASN A 104 -5.94 25.49 -6.13
C ASN A 104 -5.79 25.56 -4.60
N VAL A 105 -4.86 24.79 -4.05
CA VAL A 105 -4.64 24.68 -2.61
C VAL A 105 -3.18 24.87 -2.25
N GLU A 106 -2.95 25.35 -1.02
CA GLU A 106 -1.61 25.44 -0.48
C GLU A 106 -1.06 24.04 -0.14
N PRO A 107 0.27 23.80 -0.27
CA PRO A 107 0.87 22.49 0.04
C PRO A 107 0.61 22.00 1.47
N ALA A 108 0.38 22.91 2.41
CA ALA A 108 0.02 22.59 3.79
C ALA A 108 -1.39 21.99 3.92
N GLU A 109 -2.32 22.35 3.03
CA GLU A 109 -3.69 21.82 3.05
C GLU A 109 -3.74 20.39 2.53
N MET A 110 -2.95 20.06 1.51
CA MET A 110 -2.81 18.70 1.00
C MET A 110 -2.41 17.70 2.09
N GLN A 111 -1.55 18.09 3.03
CA GLN A 111 -1.10 17.22 4.12
C GLN A 111 -2.22 16.83 5.10
N LYS A 112 -3.36 17.52 5.08
CA LYS A 112 -4.51 17.26 5.95
C LYS A 112 -5.45 16.20 5.39
N PHE A 113 -5.32 15.82 4.11
CA PHE A 113 -6.20 14.85 3.47
C PHE A 113 -5.81 13.41 3.82
N ASP A 114 -6.80 12.58 4.14
CA ASP A 114 -6.61 11.13 4.29
C ASP A 114 -6.23 10.52 2.93
N PRO A 115 -5.09 9.80 2.80
CA PRO A 115 -4.74 9.11 1.57
C PRO A 115 -5.83 8.14 1.06
N ASN A 116 -6.67 7.60 1.96
CA ASN A 116 -7.73 6.65 1.61
C ASN A 116 -8.88 7.26 0.82
N ILE A 117 -9.05 8.60 0.88
CA ILE A 117 -10.10 9.29 0.11
C ILE A 117 -9.61 9.74 -1.27
N ILE A 118 -8.31 9.60 -1.55
CA ILE A 118 -7.72 9.94 -2.85
C ILE A 118 -8.02 8.83 -3.85
N SER A 119 -8.45 9.23 -5.04
CA SER A 119 -8.84 8.34 -6.15
C SER A 119 -7.81 8.37 -7.27
N LEU A 120 -7.41 9.56 -7.70
CA LEU A 120 -6.52 9.77 -8.83
C LEU A 120 -5.54 10.90 -8.54
N VAL A 121 -4.28 10.70 -8.95
CA VAL A 121 -3.26 11.75 -8.92
C VAL A 121 -2.64 11.86 -10.29
N THR A 122 -2.75 13.04 -10.89
CA THR A 122 -2.14 13.37 -12.19
C THR A 122 -1.02 14.36 -11.95
N VAL A 123 0.15 14.10 -12.53
CA VAL A 123 1.35 14.94 -12.33
C VAL A 123 1.87 15.38 -13.69
N PHE A 124 1.81 16.68 -13.95
CA PHE A 124 2.46 17.32 -15.09
C PHE A 124 3.84 17.83 -14.69
N LYS A 125 4.85 17.53 -15.49
CA LYS A 125 6.25 17.83 -15.15
C LYS A 125 6.83 18.87 -16.10
N SER A 126 7.56 19.84 -15.53
CA SER A 126 8.39 20.84 -16.22
C SER A 126 7.78 21.32 -17.55
N LYS A 127 8.12 20.70 -18.69
CA LYS A 127 7.63 21.13 -20.01
C LYS A 127 6.10 21.13 -20.12
N GLU A 128 5.44 20.04 -19.74
CA GLU A 128 3.97 19.92 -19.82
C GLU A 128 3.28 20.89 -18.85
N ALA A 129 3.87 21.09 -17.67
CA ALA A 129 3.35 22.01 -16.67
C ALA A 129 3.49 23.47 -17.10
N VAL A 130 4.61 23.83 -17.73
CA VAL A 130 4.85 25.18 -18.29
C VAL A 130 3.95 25.46 -19.48
N GLU A 131 3.66 24.46 -20.31
CA GLU A 131 2.71 24.60 -21.42
C GLU A 131 1.29 24.92 -20.93
N LEU A 132 0.88 24.34 -19.80
CA LEU A 132 -0.45 24.54 -19.22
C LEU A 132 -0.55 25.81 -18.34
N TYR A 133 0.49 26.13 -17.58
CA TYR A 133 0.45 27.15 -16.50
C TYR A 133 1.56 28.21 -16.59
N GLY A 134 2.32 28.26 -17.69
CA GLY A 134 3.39 29.23 -17.87
C GLY A 134 4.56 29.04 -16.90
N GLU A 135 5.29 30.12 -16.62
CA GLU A 135 6.46 30.08 -15.73
C GLU A 135 6.13 29.61 -14.31
N ASP A 136 4.90 29.80 -13.85
CA ASP A 136 4.45 29.35 -12.53
C ASP A 136 4.40 27.81 -12.46
N GLY A 137 4.17 27.14 -13.59
CA GLY A 137 4.20 25.69 -13.73
C GLY A 137 5.60 25.07 -13.80
N LYS A 138 6.69 25.86 -13.77
CA LYS A 138 8.07 25.36 -13.94
C LYS A 138 8.47 24.27 -12.92
N ASP A 139 7.86 24.32 -11.75
CA ASP A 139 8.11 23.38 -10.66
C ASP A 139 7.22 22.13 -10.72
N GLY A 140 6.24 22.11 -11.62
CA GLY A 140 5.28 21.03 -11.85
C GLY A 140 3.88 21.40 -11.40
N VAL A 141 2.88 20.68 -11.92
CA VAL A 141 1.49 20.80 -11.48
C VAL A 141 0.95 19.43 -11.09
N ILE A 142 0.29 19.36 -9.94
CA ILE A 142 -0.29 18.15 -9.38
C ILE A 142 -1.80 18.33 -9.30
N PHE A 143 -2.56 17.43 -9.91
CA PHE A 143 -3.99 17.32 -9.72
C PHE A 143 -4.29 16.09 -8.87
N ILE A 144 -5.08 16.29 -7.83
CA ILE A 144 -5.55 15.25 -6.93
C ILE A 144 -7.07 15.26 -7.02
N GLU A 145 -7.66 14.10 -7.27
CA GLU A 145 -9.10 13.91 -7.21
C GLU A 145 -9.46 12.98 -6.07
N THR A 146 -10.49 13.35 -5.32
CA THR A 146 -11.09 12.52 -4.29
C THR A 146 -12.04 11.48 -4.90
N LYS A 147 -12.32 10.39 -4.17
CA LYS A 147 -13.28 9.35 -4.59
C LYS A 147 -14.66 9.92 -4.93
N PRO A 148 -15.28 10.81 -4.12
CA PRO A 148 -16.56 11.42 -4.48
C PRO A 148 -16.49 12.24 -5.77
N PHE A 149 -15.41 13.00 -5.96
CA PHE A 149 -15.22 13.83 -7.15
C PHE A 149 -15.05 12.97 -8.42
N SER A 150 -14.13 12.00 -8.40
CA SER A 150 -13.93 11.06 -9.50
C SER A 150 -15.21 10.27 -9.82
N LYS A 151 -15.96 9.88 -8.78
CA LYS A 151 -17.26 9.21 -8.93
C LYS A 151 -18.25 10.04 -9.73
N ASN A 152 -18.45 11.28 -9.33
CA ASN A 152 -19.35 12.19 -10.03
C ASN A 152 -18.89 12.39 -11.49
N ARG A 153 -17.58 12.59 -11.70
CA ARG A 153 -16.98 12.79 -13.03
C ARG A 153 -17.25 11.61 -13.97
N TYR A 154 -16.91 10.38 -13.59
CA TYR A 154 -17.10 9.23 -14.48
C TYR A 154 -18.58 8.91 -14.69
N GLN A 155 -19.42 9.10 -13.67
CA GLN A 155 -20.86 8.88 -13.81
C GLN A 155 -21.47 9.84 -14.83
N ASN A 156 -21.16 11.14 -14.71
CA ASN A 156 -21.63 12.13 -15.69
C ASN A 156 -21.13 11.80 -17.09
N TYR A 157 -19.86 11.40 -17.22
CA TYR A 157 -19.33 10.94 -18.49
C TYR A 157 -20.15 9.77 -19.08
N PHE A 158 -20.37 8.69 -18.34
CA PHE A 158 -21.13 7.54 -18.84
C PHE A 158 -22.62 7.84 -19.08
N LYS A 159 -23.22 8.77 -18.34
CA LYS A 159 -24.58 9.28 -18.63
C LYS A 159 -24.65 9.88 -20.04
N THR A 160 -23.61 10.59 -20.49
CA THR A 160 -23.56 11.11 -21.86
C THR A 160 -23.38 10.02 -22.92
N LYS A 161 -22.80 8.87 -22.56
CA LYS A 161 -22.52 7.77 -23.51
C LYS A 161 -23.65 6.75 -23.63
N SER A 162 -24.53 6.65 -22.63
CA SER A 162 -25.64 5.70 -22.65
C SER A 162 -26.89 6.24 -21.94
N PRO A 163 -28.01 6.45 -22.67
CA PRO A 163 -29.29 6.82 -22.08
C PRO A 163 -29.80 5.77 -21.08
N ALA A 164 -29.55 4.48 -21.33
CA ALA A 164 -29.94 3.41 -20.42
C ALA A 164 -29.18 3.48 -19.10
N TYR A 165 -27.88 3.81 -19.15
CA TYR A 165 -27.08 4.04 -17.93
C TYR A 165 -27.58 5.27 -17.17
N LYS A 166 -27.90 6.35 -17.90
CA LYS A 166 -28.47 7.57 -17.32
C LYS A 166 -29.74 7.27 -16.54
N LYS A 167 -30.67 6.52 -17.14
CA LYS A 167 -31.92 6.09 -16.50
C LYS A 167 -31.67 5.38 -15.16
N ILE A 168 -30.76 4.41 -15.14
CA ILE A 168 -30.44 3.64 -13.92
C ILE A 168 -29.87 4.54 -12.81
N ILE A 169 -28.92 5.41 -13.14
CA ILE A 169 -28.26 6.26 -12.13
C ILE A 169 -29.17 7.38 -11.62
N GLU A 170 -30.16 7.83 -12.41
CA GLU A 170 -31.09 8.89 -12.01
C GLU A 170 -32.35 8.37 -11.31
N GLU A 171 -32.87 7.19 -11.71
CA GLU A 171 -34.08 6.59 -11.13
C GLU A 171 -33.78 5.77 -9.86
N GLU A 172 -32.60 5.13 -9.79
CA GLU A 172 -32.18 4.40 -8.59
C GLU A 172 -31.17 5.24 -7.79
N LEU A 173 -31.69 5.96 -6.79
CA LEU A 173 -30.92 6.84 -5.89
C LEU A 173 -29.78 6.14 -5.13
N ASN A 174 -29.65 4.81 -5.21
CA ASN A 174 -28.62 4.01 -4.53
C ASN A 174 -27.64 3.39 -5.53
N ALA A 175 -26.56 4.11 -5.81
CA ALA A 175 -25.40 3.61 -6.57
C ALA A 175 -24.73 2.36 -5.94
N GLU A 176 -25.10 1.99 -4.71
CA GLU A 176 -24.62 0.79 -4.00
C GLU A 176 -25.16 -0.52 -4.59
N ASN A 177 -26.22 -0.47 -5.39
CA ASN A 177 -26.83 -1.64 -6.02
C ASN A 177 -26.20 -2.03 -7.36
N VAL A 178 -25.20 -1.26 -7.80
CA VAL A 178 -24.57 -1.43 -9.10
C VAL A 178 -23.19 -2.08 -8.95
N GLN A 179 -22.89 -3.06 -9.78
CA GLN A 179 -21.56 -3.66 -9.90
C GLN A 179 -20.88 -3.20 -11.18
N TYR A 180 -19.70 -2.60 -11.06
CA TYR A 180 -18.90 -2.20 -12.22
C TYR A 180 -17.96 -3.32 -12.66
N PHE A 181 -17.77 -3.42 -13.97
CA PHE A 181 -16.80 -4.27 -14.62
C PHE A 181 -15.99 -3.45 -15.60
N LEU A 182 -14.68 -3.69 -15.65
CA LEU A 182 -13.78 -3.07 -16.62
C LEU A 182 -13.06 -4.17 -17.38
N ASN A 183 -13.26 -4.24 -18.69
CA ASN A 183 -12.66 -5.26 -19.56
C ASN A 183 -12.92 -6.71 -19.08
N GLY A 184 -14.07 -6.94 -18.44
CA GLY A 184 -14.47 -8.24 -17.91
C GLY A 184 -14.03 -8.52 -16.46
N LYS A 185 -13.16 -7.69 -15.90
CA LYS A 185 -12.74 -7.76 -14.50
C LYS A 185 -13.79 -7.11 -13.57
N ILE A 186 -14.10 -7.79 -12.47
CA ILE A 186 -14.98 -7.26 -11.41
C ILE A 186 -14.22 -6.20 -10.62
N LEU A 187 -14.82 -5.02 -10.46
CA LEU A 187 -14.26 -3.91 -9.70
C LEU A 187 -14.81 -3.91 -8.26
N THR A 188 -13.95 -4.16 -7.28
CA THR A 188 -14.36 -4.26 -5.87
C THR A 188 -14.02 -3.01 -5.06
N GLU A 189 -12.80 -2.49 -5.22
CA GLU A 189 -12.28 -1.38 -4.42
C GLU A 189 -11.36 -0.47 -5.23
N ASN A 190 -11.27 0.81 -4.83
CA ASN A 190 -10.34 1.82 -5.37
C ASN A 190 -10.36 1.95 -6.90
N TYR A 191 -11.52 1.68 -7.52
CA TYR A 191 -11.69 1.71 -8.97
C TYR A 191 -12.14 3.07 -9.49
N ASP A 192 -12.52 4.01 -8.61
CA ASP A 192 -13.04 5.32 -9.01
C ASP A 192 -12.07 6.06 -9.94
N GLY A 193 -10.76 6.01 -9.63
CA GLY A 193 -9.72 6.64 -10.44
C GLY A 193 -9.51 5.94 -11.78
N ASP A 194 -9.67 4.61 -11.80
CA ASP A 194 -9.56 3.83 -13.04
C ASP A 194 -10.73 4.18 -13.98
N LEU A 195 -11.96 4.26 -13.46
CA LEU A 195 -13.12 4.67 -14.25
C LEU A 195 -13.06 6.14 -14.68
N ALA A 196 -12.60 7.04 -13.81
CA ALA A 196 -12.44 8.46 -14.13
C ALA A 196 -11.32 8.75 -15.14
N SER A 197 -10.34 7.84 -15.28
CA SER A 197 -9.27 7.95 -16.28
C SER A 197 -9.71 7.62 -17.71
N ILE A 198 -10.93 7.08 -17.89
CA ILE A 198 -11.48 6.75 -19.20
C ILE A 198 -11.92 8.04 -19.89
N THR A 199 -11.47 8.21 -21.14
CA THR A 199 -11.78 9.38 -21.97
C THR A 199 -12.34 8.93 -23.31
N ASP A 200 -12.78 9.87 -24.14
CA ASP A 200 -13.29 9.58 -25.49
C ASP A 200 -12.28 8.84 -26.38
N LYS A 201 -10.98 9.01 -26.12
CA LYS A 201 -9.92 8.31 -26.85
C LYS A 201 -9.85 6.83 -26.50
N THR A 202 -10.19 6.47 -25.26
CA THR A 202 -10.02 5.10 -24.76
C THR A 202 -11.33 4.35 -24.59
N PHE A 203 -12.47 5.04 -24.51
CA PHE A 203 -13.77 4.42 -24.34
C PHE A 203 -14.17 3.64 -25.60
N LYS A 204 -14.62 2.39 -25.44
CA LYS A 204 -15.14 1.59 -26.55
C LYS A 204 -16.63 1.32 -26.42
N LYS A 205 -17.07 0.85 -25.26
CA LYS A 205 -18.43 0.35 -25.08
C LYS A 205 -18.86 0.37 -23.62
N ILE A 206 -20.14 0.62 -23.41
CA ILE A 206 -20.83 0.39 -22.14
C ILE A 206 -22.02 -0.54 -22.40
N GLN A 207 -22.15 -1.59 -21.58
CA GLN A 207 -23.28 -2.52 -21.60
C GLN A 207 -23.84 -2.66 -20.20
N ILE A 208 -25.13 -2.96 -20.12
CA ILE A 208 -25.86 -3.11 -18.88
C ILE A 208 -26.42 -4.51 -18.86
N ILE A 209 -26.23 -5.21 -17.76
CA ILE A 209 -26.80 -6.53 -17.49
C ILE A 209 -27.67 -6.46 -16.24
N ASN A 210 -28.70 -7.30 -16.19
CA ASN A 210 -29.59 -7.40 -15.05
C ASN A 210 -29.04 -8.33 -13.95
N SER A 211 -29.76 -8.40 -12.82
CA SER A 211 -29.41 -9.24 -11.68
C SER A 211 -29.31 -10.75 -12.01
N GLN A 212 -30.18 -11.27 -12.86
CA GLN A 212 -30.17 -12.69 -13.24
C GLN A 212 -28.91 -13.05 -14.04
N GLU A 213 -28.52 -12.19 -14.98
CA GLU A 213 -27.29 -12.37 -15.76
C GLU A 213 -26.03 -12.23 -14.91
N LEU A 214 -26.05 -11.35 -13.90
CA LEU A 214 -24.98 -11.23 -12.91
C LEU A 214 -24.78 -12.54 -12.13
N GLU A 215 -25.87 -13.13 -11.66
CA GLU A 215 -25.82 -14.38 -10.90
C GLU A 215 -25.38 -15.55 -11.78
N ASN A 216 -25.98 -15.70 -12.96
CA ASN A 216 -25.67 -16.81 -13.87
C ASN A 216 -24.24 -16.78 -14.39
N LYS A 217 -23.73 -15.60 -14.77
CA LYS A 217 -22.42 -15.47 -15.44
C LYS A 217 -21.27 -15.19 -14.47
N TYR A 218 -21.53 -14.40 -13.44
CA TYR A 218 -20.49 -13.90 -12.53
C TYR A 218 -20.67 -14.38 -11.09
N LYS A 219 -21.77 -15.08 -10.77
CA LYS A 219 -22.10 -15.56 -9.42
C LYS A 219 -22.15 -14.44 -8.38
N ILE A 220 -22.57 -13.25 -8.81
CA ILE A 220 -22.71 -12.07 -7.95
C ILE A 220 -24.18 -11.93 -7.56
N THR A 221 -24.44 -11.95 -6.26
CA THR A 221 -25.78 -11.79 -5.68
C THR A 221 -25.89 -10.44 -4.94
N GLY A 222 -27.11 -9.94 -4.76
CA GLY A 222 -27.37 -8.69 -4.03
C GLY A 222 -27.12 -7.40 -4.83
N LYS A 223 -26.88 -7.49 -6.14
CA LYS A 223 -26.74 -6.35 -7.05
C LYS A 223 -27.85 -6.39 -8.11
N THR A 224 -28.42 -5.22 -8.41
CA THR A 224 -29.53 -5.07 -9.35
C THR A 224 -29.03 -5.02 -10.79
N TYR A 225 -27.92 -4.31 -11.03
CA TYR A 225 -27.35 -4.12 -12.35
C TYR A 225 -25.84 -4.30 -12.38
N GLY A 226 -25.36 -4.86 -13.48
CA GLY A 226 -23.95 -4.90 -13.84
C GLY A 226 -23.66 -3.90 -14.96
N ILE A 227 -22.65 -3.05 -14.79
CA ILE A 227 -22.20 -2.09 -15.80
C ILE A 227 -20.88 -2.57 -16.36
N LEU A 228 -20.92 -3.07 -17.59
CA LEU A 228 -19.76 -3.61 -18.30
C LEU A 228 -19.17 -2.51 -19.16
N ILE A 229 -17.99 -2.04 -18.78
CA ILE A 229 -17.23 -1.01 -19.48
C ILE A 229 -16.08 -1.69 -20.22
N THR A 230 -15.97 -1.38 -21.51
CA THR A 230 -14.83 -1.79 -22.34
C THR A 230 -14.05 -0.55 -22.74
N SER A 231 -12.74 -0.56 -22.49
CA SER A 231 -11.87 0.58 -22.75
C SER A 231 -10.43 0.14 -23.04
N ASP A 232 -9.73 0.91 -23.88
CA ASP A 232 -8.28 0.85 -23.99
C ASP A 232 -7.58 1.41 -22.75
N VAL A 233 -6.31 1.06 -22.58
CA VAL A 233 -5.50 1.55 -21.47
C VAL A 233 -5.20 3.05 -21.68
N PRO A 234 -5.55 3.93 -20.73
CA PRO A 234 -5.18 5.33 -20.81
C PRO A 234 -3.66 5.51 -20.82
N GLU A 235 -3.20 6.46 -21.64
CA GLU A 235 -1.79 6.82 -21.69
C GLU A 235 -1.32 7.33 -20.33
N ASN A 236 -0.07 7.02 -19.98
CA ASN A 236 0.59 7.47 -18.74
C ASN A 236 -0.10 7.05 -17.42
N LEU A 237 -1.06 6.12 -17.45
CA LEU A 237 -1.67 5.58 -16.23
C LEU A 237 -0.70 4.62 -15.50
N TYR A 238 -0.43 4.91 -14.22
CA TYR A 238 0.40 4.04 -13.40
C TYR A 238 -0.20 2.63 -13.29
N LYS A 239 0.58 1.61 -13.69
CA LYS A 239 0.13 0.21 -13.79
C LYS A 239 -1.13 0.02 -14.65
N GLY A 240 -1.36 0.88 -15.64
CA GLY A 240 -2.56 0.84 -16.49
C GLY A 240 -2.80 -0.54 -17.12
N LYS A 241 -1.76 -1.21 -17.62
CA LYS A 241 -1.86 -2.57 -18.18
C LYS A 241 -2.33 -3.62 -17.18
N GLU A 242 -2.10 -3.47 -15.88
CA GLU A 242 -2.59 -4.41 -14.86
C GLU A 242 -4.03 -4.09 -14.44
N LYS A 243 -4.37 -2.79 -14.45
CA LYS A 243 -5.68 -2.27 -14.06
C LYS A 243 -6.75 -2.53 -15.12
N PHE A 244 -6.39 -2.47 -16.39
CA PHE A 244 -7.28 -2.57 -17.56
C PHE A 244 -7.16 -3.91 -18.30
N LYS A 245 -6.59 -4.94 -17.65
CA LYS A 245 -6.42 -6.29 -18.21
C LYS A 245 -7.68 -7.13 -18.07
#